data_AF-A0A3C1L666-F1
#
_entry.id   AF-A0A3C1L666-F1
#
_cell.length_a   1.000
_cell.length_b   1.000
_cell.length_c   1.000
_cell.angle_alpha   90.00
_cell.angle_beta   90.00
_cell.angle_gamma   90.00
#
_symmetry.space_group_name_H-M   'P 1'
#
loop_
_entity.id
_entity.type
_entity.pdbx_description
1 polymer ?
#
loop_
_entity_poly.entity_id
_entity_poly.type
_entity_poly.pdbx_seq_one_letter_code
_entity_poly.pdbx_strand_id
1 'polypeptide(L)'
;MKRSSTLIVGALLATVAFTGCGDDDKSSGGSSGDYCARIAAYKAKSDELDVVFSDTPDPAKVEDAFVTMQTMISDMKNGAPAEIKADVITMSAAIDNVVAIFSKYDWDFTALAAAPDFAELQDQLAGADMQAASDRLEAYSTSVCGIASETTTA
;
A
#
# COMPACT_ATOMS: atom_id res chain seq x y z
N MET A 1 -50.12 -25.62 28.80
CA MET A 1 -50.59 -24.24 28.53
C MET A 1 -50.33 -23.91 27.07
N LYS A 2 -51.35 -23.38 26.38
CA LYS A 2 -51.36 -22.81 25.03
C LYS A 2 -50.23 -21.76 24.88
N ARG A 3 -49.57 -21.55 23.72
CA ARG A 3 -50.13 -21.26 22.38
C ARG A 3 -49.11 -21.57 21.27
N SER A 4 -49.58 -22.23 20.22
CA SER A 4 -48.99 -22.17 18.87
C SER A 4 -49.40 -20.86 18.19
N SER A 5 -48.50 -20.28 17.39
CA SER A 5 -48.81 -19.49 16.20
C SER A 5 -47.60 -19.48 15.26
N THR A 6 -47.63 -20.35 14.27
CA THR A 6 -46.89 -20.22 13.01
C THR A 6 -47.56 -19.11 12.19
N LEU A 7 -46.78 -18.24 11.54
CA LEU A 7 -47.11 -17.70 10.21
C LEU A 7 -45.84 -17.10 9.57
N ILE A 8 -45.63 -17.54 8.33
CA ILE A 8 -44.57 -17.22 7.35
C ILE A 8 -44.87 -15.86 6.72
N VAL A 9 -43.85 -15.04 6.42
CA VAL A 9 -43.65 -14.05 5.32
C VAL A 9 -42.42 -13.23 5.74
N GLY A 10 -41.36 -12.99 4.98
CA GLY A 10 -41.04 -13.18 3.57
C GLY A 10 -39.67 -12.53 3.31
N ALA A 11 -39.03 -12.99 2.24
CA ALA A 11 -37.89 -12.45 1.50
C ALA A 11 -37.14 -11.20 2.03
N LEU A 12 -35.82 -11.35 2.18
CA LEU A 12 -34.84 -10.45 1.55
C LEU A 12 -33.49 -11.19 1.45
N LEU A 13 -33.35 -11.95 0.36
CA LEU A 13 -32.05 -12.24 -0.24
C LEU A 13 -31.49 -10.90 -0.70
N ALA A 14 -30.61 -10.27 0.09
CA ALA A 14 -29.80 -9.16 -0.40
C ALA A 14 -28.59 -9.78 -1.11
N THR A 15 -28.77 -9.86 -2.42
CA THR A 15 -27.80 -10.22 -3.45
C THR A 15 -26.49 -9.46 -3.25
N VAL A 16 -25.39 -10.20 -3.36
CA VAL A 16 -24.03 -9.68 -3.52
C VAL A 16 -24.04 -8.69 -4.70
N ALA A 17 -23.79 -7.41 -4.44
CA ALA A 17 -23.43 -6.46 -5.48
C ALA A 17 -21.91 -6.35 -5.50
N PHE A 18 -21.28 -7.22 -6.30
CA PHE A 18 -20.02 -6.88 -6.95
C PHE A 18 -20.28 -5.64 -7.80
N THR A 19 -19.88 -4.46 -7.34
CA THR A 19 -19.62 -3.33 -8.24
C THR A 19 -18.28 -3.59 -8.91
N GLY A 20 -18.32 -4.53 -9.87
CA GLY A 20 -17.31 -4.65 -10.89
C GLY A 20 -17.44 -3.48 -11.88
N CYS A 21 -16.29 -2.87 -12.15
CA CYS A 21 -15.87 -2.17 -13.36
C CYS A 21 -16.93 -1.99 -14.47
N GLY A 22 -17.28 -0.74 -14.77
CA GLY A 22 -18.01 -0.34 -15.97
C GLY A 22 -17.42 0.95 -16.54
N ASP A 23 -16.66 0.79 -17.63
CA ASP A 23 -16.20 1.82 -18.58
C ASP A 23 -17.33 2.77 -19.02
N ASP A 24 -17.10 4.09 -18.98
CA ASP A 24 -16.84 4.92 -20.17
C ASP A 24 -16.96 6.44 -19.89
N ASP A 25 -15.95 7.18 -20.38
CA ASP A 25 -15.93 8.58 -20.81
C ASP A 25 -15.96 9.80 -19.83
N LYS A 26 -14.75 10.37 -19.68
CA LYS A 26 -14.39 11.81 -19.57
C LYS A 26 -14.76 12.57 -18.29
N SER A 27 -13.80 12.60 -17.35
CA SER A 27 -13.56 13.79 -16.52
C SER A 27 -12.08 13.90 -16.17
N SER A 28 -11.45 15.01 -16.58
CA SER A 28 -10.03 15.32 -16.42
C SER A 28 -9.67 15.76 -14.99
N GLY A 29 -10.07 14.97 -14.00
CA GLY A 29 -9.68 15.10 -12.60
C GLY A 29 -9.63 13.70 -12.04
N GLY A 30 -8.43 13.21 -11.70
CA GLY A 30 -8.16 11.82 -11.35
C GLY A 30 -9.21 11.27 -10.40
N SER A 31 -10.08 10.40 -10.93
CA SER A 31 -11.12 9.77 -10.14
C SER A 31 -10.47 8.81 -9.15
N SER A 32 -11.11 8.59 -8.00
CA SER A 32 -10.67 7.58 -7.03
C SER A 32 -10.47 6.21 -7.70
N GLY A 33 -11.21 5.88 -8.75
CA GLY A 33 -11.03 4.66 -9.54
C GLY A 33 -9.65 4.52 -10.22
N ASP A 34 -9.16 5.58 -10.87
CA ASP A 34 -7.84 5.58 -11.52
C ASP A 34 -6.72 5.46 -10.48
N TYR A 35 -6.93 6.07 -9.31
CA TYR A 35 -5.98 5.99 -8.22
C TYR A 35 -5.98 4.60 -7.58
N CYS A 36 -7.14 3.98 -7.36
CA CYS A 36 -7.25 2.61 -6.86
C CYS A 36 -6.57 1.59 -7.79
N ALA A 37 -6.62 1.78 -9.10
CA ALA A 37 -5.87 0.95 -10.05
C ALA A 37 -4.35 1.02 -9.83
N ARG A 38 -3.82 2.21 -9.47
CA ARG A 38 -2.41 2.38 -9.13
C ARG A 38 -2.04 1.68 -7.82
N ILE A 39 -2.91 1.76 -6.80
CA ILE A 39 -2.70 1.03 -5.54
C ILE A 39 -2.68 -0.48 -5.79
N ALA A 40 -3.60 -1.01 -6.59
CA ALA A 40 -3.63 -2.42 -6.95
C ALA A 40 -2.36 -2.86 -7.71
N ALA A 41 -1.90 -2.05 -8.66
CA ALA A 41 -0.67 -2.31 -9.38
C ALA A 41 0.56 -2.29 -8.46
N TYR A 42 0.62 -1.30 -7.56
CA TYR A 42 1.68 -1.21 -6.53
C TYR A 42 1.67 -2.43 -5.62
N LYS A 43 0.52 -2.85 -5.11
CA LYS A 43 0.41 -4.05 -4.28
C LYS A 43 0.89 -5.29 -5.02
N ALA A 44 0.38 -5.55 -6.24
CA ALA A 44 0.80 -6.70 -7.03
C ALA A 44 2.32 -6.71 -7.26
N LYS A 45 2.91 -5.54 -7.52
CA LYS A 45 4.35 -5.42 -7.71
C LYS A 45 5.14 -5.62 -6.41
N SER A 46 4.64 -5.10 -5.30
CA SER A 46 5.23 -5.33 -3.98
C SER A 46 5.24 -6.81 -3.63
N ASP A 47 4.13 -7.50 -3.86
CA ASP A 47 3.99 -8.94 -3.60
C ASP A 47 4.94 -9.77 -4.50
N GLU A 48 5.13 -9.36 -5.77
CA GLU A 48 6.13 -9.96 -6.66
C GLU A 48 7.58 -9.75 -6.16
N LEU A 49 7.86 -8.59 -5.57
CA LEU A 49 9.19 -8.19 -5.12
C LEU A 49 9.53 -8.72 -3.72
N ASP A 50 8.56 -9.21 -2.94
CA ASP A 50 8.78 -9.73 -1.59
C ASP A 50 9.85 -10.84 -1.57
N VAL A 51 9.87 -11.69 -2.61
CA VAL A 51 10.88 -12.75 -2.77
C VAL A 51 12.32 -12.24 -2.85
N VAL A 52 12.53 -10.98 -3.26
CA VAL A 52 13.85 -10.34 -3.36
C VAL A 52 14.45 -10.13 -1.97
N PHE A 53 13.60 -9.92 -0.96
CA PHE A 53 14.02 -9.63 0.41
C PHE A 53 14.13 -10.87 1.31
N SER A 54 14.06 -12.07 0.71
CA SER A 54 14.39 -13.34 1.38
C SER A 54 15.92 -13.52 1.58
N ASP A 55 16.37 -14.66 2.13
CA ASP A 55 17.77 -14.94 2.58
C ASP A 55 18.88 -14.19 1.82
N THR A 56 19.80 -13.53 2.56
CA THR A 56 20.94 -12.70 2.09
C THR A 56 20.75 -12.14 0.67
N PRO A 57 20.03 -11.02 0.54
CA PRO A 57 19.55 -10.56 -0.76
C PRO A 57 20.70 -10.03 -1.63
N ASP A 58 20.59 -10.27 -2.93
CA ASP A 58 21.54 -9.79 -3.94
C ASP A 58 21.44 -8.25 -4.07
N PRO A 59 22.54 -7.49 -3.90
CA PRO A 59 22.49 -6.02 -3.91
C PRO A 59 21.86 -5.41 -5.18
N ALA A 60 22.12 -5.99 -6.35
CA ALA A 60 21.57 -5.49 -7.61
C ALA A 60 20.06 -5.74 -7.70
N LYS A 61 19.56 -6.84 -7.11
CA LYS A 61 18.12 -7.09 -7.03
C LYS A 61 17.44 -6.17 -6.01
N VAL A 62 18.11 -5.87 -4.89
CA VAL A 62 17.61 -4.93 -3.88
C VAL A 62 17.49 -3.53 -4.47
N GLU A 63 18.51 -3.08 -5.21
CA GLU A 63 18.48 -1.83 -5.97
C GLU A 63 17.28 -1.76 -6.90
N ASP A 64 17.15 -2.75 -7.80
CA ASP A 64 16.07 -2.79 -8.79
C ASP A 64 14.68 -2.77 -8.12
N ALA A 65 14.50 -3.52 -7.03
CA ALA A 65 13.26 -3.55 -6.27
C ALA A 65 12.92 -2.17 -5.67
N PHE A 66 13.85 -1.54 -4.94
CA PHE A 66 13.58 -0.25 -4.32
C PHE A 66 13.40 0.88 -5.33
N VAL A 67 14.17 0.90 -6.42
CA VAL A 67 14.03 1.92 -7.48
C VAL A 67 12.71 1.74 -8.25
N THR A 68 12.29 0.50 -8.48
CA THR A 68 10.98 0.19 -9.06
C THR A 68 9.86 0.71 -8.17
N MET A 69 9.91 0.41 -6.86
CA MET A 69 8.91 0.85 -5.89
C MET A 69 8.89 2.37 -5.74
N GLN A 70 10.06 3.02 -5.70
CA GLN A 70 10.20 4.48 -5.69
C GLN A 70 9.49 5.11 -6.89
N THR A 71 9.70 4.56 -8.09
CA THR A 71 9.07 5.06 -9.32
C THR A 71 7.55 4.98 -9.23
N MET A 72 7.01 3.85 -8.75
CA MET A 72 5.57 3.68 -8.59
C MET A 72 4.97 4.61 -7.54
N ILE A 73 5.65 4.79 -6.40
CA ILE A 73 5.20 5.70 -5.34
C ILE A 73 5.27 7.17 -5.80
N SER A 74 6.26 7.53 -6.60
CA SER A 74 6.35 8.87 -7.20
C SER A 74 5.17 9.13 -8.15
N ASP A 75 4.74 8.15 -8.95
CA ASP A 75 3.53 8.26 -9.75
C ASP A 75 2.27 8.37 -8.89
N MET A 76 2.14 7.54 -7.85
CA MET A 76 1.02 7.63 -6.90
C MET A 76 0.96 9.01 -6.24
N LYS A 77 2.09 9.59 -5.81
CA LYS A 77 2.17 10.94 -5.25
C LYS A 77 1.57 12.00 -6.19
N ASN A 78 1.82 11.88 -7.49
CA ASN A 78 1.32 12.83 -8.49
C ASN A 78 -0.18 12.68 -8.73
N GLY A 79 -0.71 11.45 -8.63
CA GLY A 79 -2.13 11.13 -8.81
C GLY A 79 -2.98 11.11 -7.54
N ALA A 80 -2.39 11.38 -6.36
CA ALA A 80 -3.05 11.16 -5.08
C ALA A 80 -4.28 12.07 -4.86
N PRO A 81 -5.43 11.49 -4.43
CA PRO A 81 -6.60 12.23 -3.98
C PRO A 81 -6.26 13.17 -2.83
N ALA A 82 -6.95 14.32 -2.77
CA ALA A 82 -6.65 15.35 -1.78
C ALA A 82 -6.70 14.87 -0.32
N GLU A 83 -7.57 13.90 -0.02
CA GLU A 83 -7.77 13.36 1.33
C GLU A 83 -6.59 12.54 1.87
N ILE A 84 -5.80 11.90 0.99
CA ILE A 84 -4.62 11.09 1.36
C ILE A 84 -3.30 11.66 0.81
N LYS A 85 -3.33 12.76 0.05
CA LYS A 85 -2.15 13.30 -0.63
C LYS A 85 -0.99 13.59 0.32
N ALA A 86 -1.27 14.10 1.52
CA ALA A 86 -0.24 14.35 2.53
C ALA A 86 0.44 13.03 2.96
N ASP A 87 -0.32 11.96 3.12
CA ASP A 87 0.19 10.64 3.53
C ASP A 87 1.05 10.01 2.43
N VAL A 88 0.63 10.12 1.18
CA VAL A 88 1.43 9.64 0.03
C VAL A 88 2.72 10.43 -0.13
N ILE A 89 2.71 11.74 0.16
CA ILE A 89 3.93 12.57 0.18
C ILE A 89 4.88 12.08 1.28
N THR A 90 4.38 11.81 2.50
CA THR A 90 5.18 11.26 3.60
C THR A 90 5.82 9.92 3.20
N MET A 91 5.03 9.00 2.64
CA MET A 91 5.51 7.70 2.18
C MET A 91 6.56 7.83 1.06
N SER A 92 6.32 8.71 0.09
CA SER A 92 7.29 8.99 -0.99
C SER A 92 8.60 9.52 -0.45
N ALA A 93 8.57 10.47 0.49
CA ALA A 93 9.79 11.02 1.08
C ALA A 93 10.57 9.96 1.87
N ALA A 94 9.86 9.07 2.57
CA ALA A 94 10.50 7.97 3.29
C ALA A 94 11.23 7.01 2.34
N ILE A 95 10.61 6.64 1.22
CA ILE A 95 11.22 5.76 0.21
C ILE A 95 12.38 6.46 -0.52
N ASP A 96 12.26 7.76 -0.82
CA ASP A 96 13.36 8.55 -1.35
C ASP A 96 14.59 8.51 -0.42
N ASN A 97 14.37 8.58 0.91
CA ASN A 97 15.45 8.45 1.88
C ASN A 97 16.01 7.01 1.97
N VAL A 98 15.15 5.99 1.91
CA VAL A 98 15.60 4.58 1.86
C VAL A 98 16.54 4.37 0.67
N VAL A 99 16.13 4.79 -0.54
CA VAL A 99 16.95 4.67 -1.75
C VAL A 99 18.28 5.42 -1.61
N ALA A 100 18.25 6.66 -1.08
CA ALA A 100 19.45 7.45 -0.88
C ALA A 100 20.43 6.79 0.10
N ILE A 101 19.93 6.25 1.22
CA ILE A 101 20.75 5.57 2.23
C ILE A 101 21.30 4.26 1.68
N PHE A 102 20.47 3.41 1.09
CA PHE A 102 20.96 2.14 0.55
C PHE A 102 21.97 2.34 -0.58
N SER A 103 21.75 3.30 -1.47
CA SER A 103 22.69 3.64 -2.54
C SER A 103 24.05 4.10 -1.99
N LYS A 104 24.09 4.82 -0.86
CA LYS A 104 25.33 5.22 -0.18
C LYS A 104 26.19 4.02 0.27
N TYR A 105 25.57 2.88 0.54
CA TYR A 105 26.24 1.64 0.96
C TYR A 105 26.24 0.59 -0.16
N ASP A 106 26.16 1.01 -1.42
CA ASP A 106 26.19 0.13 -2.60
C ASP A 106 25.14 -0.99 -2.55
N TRP A 107 23.98 -0.71 -1.92
CA TRP A 107 22.89 -1.66 -1.68
C TRP A 107 23.27 -2.90 -0.86
N ASP A 108 24.44 -2.87 -0.19
CA ASP A 108 24.88 -3.92 0.72
C ASP A 108 24.20 -3.75 2.09
N PHE A 109 23.22 -4.61 2.36
CA PHE A 109 22.49 -4.62 3.62
C PHE A 109 23.40 -4.85 4.83
N THR A 110 24.45 -5.66 4.70
CA THR A 110 25.40 -5.93 5.79
C THR A 110 26.24 -4.69 6.10
N ALA A 111 26.68 -3.98 5.05
CA ALA A 111 27.40 -2.72 5.20
C ALA A 111 26.53 -1.65 5.86
N LEU A 112 25.28 -1.51 5.42
CA LEU A 112 24.31 -0.59 6.02
C LEU A 112 24.01 -0.97 7.48
N ALA A 113 23.75 -2.24 7.79
CA ALA A 113 23.41 -2.68 9.14
C ALA A 113 24.51 -2.40 10.18
N ALA A 114 25.76 -2.30 9.75
CA ALA A 114 26.90 -1.91 10.59
C ALA A 114 27.10 -0.38 10.70
N ALA A 115 26.35 0.41 9.93
CA ALA A 115 26.50 1.85 9.83
C ALA A 115 25.56 2.62 10.77
N PRO A 116 25.94 3.84 11.20
CA PRO A 116 25.08 4.66 12.06
C PRO A 116 23.76 5.06 11.38
N ASP A 117 23.76 5.24 10.05
CA ASP A 117 22.58 5.62 9.28
C ASP A 117 21.45 4.57 9.37
N PHE A 118 21.76 3.31 9.69
CA PHE A 118 20.74 2.28 9.86
C PHE A 118 19.86 2.53 11.08
N ALA A 119 20.39 3.13 12.15
CA ALA A 119 19.59 3.51 13.30
C ALA A 119 18.64 4.67 12.95
N GLU A 120 19.12 5.68 12.24
CA GLU A 120 18.30 6.81 11.79
C GLU A 120 17.20 6.36 10.82
N LEU A 121 17.53 5.43 9.91
CA LEU A 121 16.55 4.85 9.00
C LEU A 121 15.45 4.09 9.77
N GLN A 122 15.82 3.29 10.77
CA GLN A 122 14.86 2.59 11.62
C GLN A 122 13.96 3.57 12.39
N ASP A 123 14.54 4.63 12.97
CA ASP A 123 13.77 5.65 13.70
C ASP A 123 12.78 6.38 12.79
N GLN A 124 13.18 6.69 11.55
CA GLN A 124 12.28 7.29 10.56
C GLN A 124 11.11 6.36 10.22
N LEU A 125 11.40 5.09 9.91
CA LEU A 125 10.39 4.11 9.50
C LEU A 125 9.47 3.71 10.66
N ALA A 126 9.98 3.72 11.89
CA ALA A 126 9.20 3.50 13.11
C ALA A 126 8.51 4.77 13.64
N GLY A 127 8.70 5.92 13.00
CA GLY A 127 8.15 7.20 13.45
C GLY A 127 6.63 7.23 13.48
N ALA A 128 6.05 7.97 14.44
CA ALA A 128 4.60 8.06 14.61
C ALA A 128 3.88 8.61 13.36
N ASP A 129 4.51 9.55 12.65
CA ASP A 129 3.96 10.11 11.41
C ASP A 129 3.90 9.07 10.28
N MET A 130 4.92 8.20 10.20
CA MET A 130 4.98 7.11 9.22
C MET A 130 3.92 6.05 9.52
N GLN A 131 3.78 5.66 10.79
CA GLN A 131 2.71 4.73 11.22
C GLN A 131 1.33 5.30 10.89
N ALA A 132 1.07 6.56 11.27
CA ALA A 132 -0.23 7.18 11.06
C ALA A 132 -0.55 7.39 9.56
N ALA A 133 0.46 7.68 8.72
CA ALA A 133 0.29 7.75 7.28
C ALA A 133 -0.03 6.36 6.68
N SER A 134 0.71 5.32 7.09
CA SER A 134 0.45 3.94 6.68
C SER A 134 -0.96 3.48 7.05
N ASP A 135 -1.41 3.72 8.29
CA ASP A 135 -2.76 3.36 8.75
C ASP A 135 -3.85 4.03 7.91
N ARG A 136 -3.68 5.32 7.58
CA ARG A 136 -4.64 6.07 6.76
C ARG A 136 -4.66 5.57 5.31
N LEU A 137 -3.50 5.28 4.74
CA LEU A 137 -3.39 4.73 3.38
C LEU A 137 -3.98 3.33 3.29
N GLU A 138 -3.77 2.50 4.32
CA GLU A 138 -4.36 1.18 4.43
C GLU A 138 -5.89 1.27 4.55
N ALA A 139 -6.40 2.14 5.42
CA ALA A 139 -7.82 2.38 5.56
C ALA A 139 -8.45 2.86 4.26
N TYR A 140 -7.78 3.75 3.52
CA TYR A 140 -8.21 4.19 2.19
C TYR A 140 -8.23 3.01 1.19
N SER A 141 -7.15 2.23 1.13
CA SER A 141 -7.04 1.07 0.25
C SER A 141 -8.17 0.05 0.49
N THR A 142 -8.49 -0.23 1.76
CA THR A 142 -9.56 -1.17 2.10
C THR A 142 -10.96 -0.57 1.90
N SER A 143 -11.22 0.62 2.44
CA SER A 143 -12.58 1.18 2.47
C SER A 143 -13.03 1.84 1.17
N VAL A 144 -12.10 2.46 0.43
CA VAL A 144 -12.38 3.18 -0.82
C VAL A 144 -12.08 2.30 -2.03
N CYS A 145 -10.94 1.59 -2.02
CA CYS A 145 -10.53 0.78 -3.17
C CYS A 145 -10.97 -0.69 -3.08
N GLY A 146 -11.43 -1.17 -1.92
CA GLY A 146 -11.81 -2.56 -1.74
C GLY A 146 -10.63 -3.55 -1.83
N ILE A 147 -9.39 -3.06 -1.68
CA ILE A 147 -8.19 -3.87 -1.71
C ILE A 147 -7.93 -4.36 -0.29
N ALA A 148 -7.95 -5.68 -0.10
CA ALA A 148 -7.73 -6.28 1.21
C ALA A 148 -6.31 -6.00 1.72
N SER A 149 -6.20 -5.61 2.98
CA SER A 149 -4.92 -5.64 3.70
C SER A 149 -4.41 -7.06 3.84
N GLU A 150 -3.08 -7.21 3.74
CA GLU A 150 -2.39 -8.42 4.14
C GLU A 150 -2.56 -8.58 5.65
N THR A 151 -3.43 -9.48 6.09
CA THR A 151 -3.49 -9.85 7.51
C THR A 151 -2.28 -10.75 7.77
N THR A 152 -1.15 -10.19 8.20
CA THR A 152 -0.09 -10.98 8.81
C THR A 152 -0.69 -11.64 10.05
N THR A 153 -1.11 -12.90 9.90
CA THR A 153 -1.54 -13.70 11.03
C THR A 153 -0.27 -13.98 11.84
N ALA A 154 -0.13 -13.26 12.96
CA ALA A 154 0.94 -13.45 13.93
C ALA A 154 0.95 -14.89 14.48
#